data_AF-A0A257PI20-F1
#
_entry.id   AF-A0A257PI20-F1
#
_cell.length_a   1.000
_cell.length_b   1.000
_cell.length_c   1.000
_cell.angle_alpha   90.00
_cell.angle_beta   90.00
_cell.angle_gamma   90.00
#
_symmetry.space_group_name_H-M   'P 1'
#
loop_
_entity.id
_entity.type
_entity.pdbx_description
1 polymer ?
#
loop_
_entity_poly.entity_id
_entity_poly.type
_entity_poly.pdbx_seq_one_letter_code
_entity_poly.pdbx_strand_id
1 'polypeptide(L)'
;SQERRQKETTKYEISKTMRAVVHDQPRIERISLAVMIDGIDAVTADGKHNWRPRSADELDRIDKLVKTAIGYDEKRGDHVEVVSMPFINEVEPSDGTTHTVAIARNADLVTLLRIVGFGVVGFGIIILTARSILNALNRPPSAVVAESSGEGGSAILGLAQPEGGPLGIGQDRTADGPGGGDDRETIQMKQVEGAMRASSIRKVTELAESQPENALAIIRRWMAVEQG
;
A
#
# COMPACT_ATOMS: atom_id res chain seq x y z
N SER A 1 -43.39 75.50 -58.09
CA SER A 1 -42.73 74.18 -58.22
C SER A 1 -42.06 73.82 -56.92
N GLN A 2 -42.39 72.68 -56.31
CA GLN A 2 -41.62 72.14 -55.19
C GLN A 2 -40.68 71.07 -55.73
N GLU A 3 -39.37 71.26 -55.58
CA GLU A 3 -38.34 70.29 -55.95
C GLU A 3 -38.39 69.08 -55.01
N ARG A 4 -38.62 67.89 -55.56
CA ARG A 4 -38.48 66.62 -54.83
C ARG A 4 -37.01 66.24 -54.79
N ARG A 5 -36.38 66.30 -53.60
CA ARG A 5 -35.04 65.75 -53.37
C ARG A 5 -35.17 64.29 -52.91
N GLN A 6 -34.70 63.35 -53.72
CA GLN A 6 -34.63 61.94 -53.38
C GLN A 6 -33.25 61.64 -52.77
N LYS A 7 -33.22 61.00 -51.60
CA LYS A 7 -31.99 60.62 -50.91
C LYS A 7 -32.00 59.10 -50.76
N GLU A 8 -31.10 58.43 -51.47
CA GLU A 8 -30.94 56.98 -51.42
C GLU A 8 -29.68 56.66 -50.61
N THR A 9 -29.85 55.85 -49.56
CA THR A 9 -28.75 55.38 -48.72
C THR A 9 -28.60 53.88 -48.96
N THR A 10 -27.58 53.48 -49.72
CA THR A 10 -27.29 52.07 -49.98
C THR A 10 -26.49 51.50 -48.80
N LYS A 11 -27.09 50.56 -48.07
CA LYS A 11 -26.44 49.87 -46.97
C LYS A 11 -25.85 48.56 -47.48
N TYR A 12 -24.54 48.42 -47.43
CA TYR A 12 -23.84 47.17 -47.74
C TYR A 12 -23.70 46.38 -46.46
N GLU A 13 -24.42 45.27 -46.33
CA GLU A 13 -24.20 44.32 -45.25
C GLU A 13 -23.05 43.39 -45.65
N ILE A 14 -21.93 43.51 -44.96
CA ILE A 14 -20.78 42.64 -45.14
C ILE A 14 -21.22 41.22 -44.78
N SER A 15 -21.13 40.30 -45.75
CA SER A 15 -21.47 38.90 -45.54
C SER A 15 -20.44 38.26 -44.60
N LYS A 16 -20.87 37.87 -43.39
CA LYS A 16 -20.04 37.12 -42.44
C LYS A 16 -20.33 35.63 -42.56
N THR A 17 -19.38 34.86 -43.11
CA THR A 17 -19.47 33.40 -43.12
C THR A 17 -18.84 32.85 -41.84
N MET A 18 -19.65 32.26 -40.97
CA MET A 18 -19.17 31.54 -39.78
C MET A 18 -19.12 30.05 -40.07
N ARG A 19 -17.94 29.43 -39.92
CA ARG A 19 -17.76 27.99 -40.04
C ARG A 19 -17.45 27.40 -38.66
N ALA A 20 -18.41 26.70 -38.08
CA ALA A 20 -18.18 25.90 -36.87
C ALA A 20 -17.71 24.50 -37.30
N VAL A 21 -16.51 24.11 -36.88
CA VAL A 21 -15.97 22.77 -37.11
C VAL A 21 -15.97 22.04 -35.77
N VAL A 22 -16.94 21.16 -35.58
CA VAL A 22 -17.01 20.28 -34.40
C VAL A 22 -16.25 19.00 -34.75
N HIS A 23 -15.25 18.66 -33.93
CA HIS A 23 -14.54 17.40 -34.04
C HIS A 23 -15.24 16.37 -33.16
N ASP A 24 -15.73 15.29 -33.78
CA ASP A 24 -16.49 14.24 -33.09
C ASP A 24 -15.59 13.26 -32.30
N GLN A 25 -14.27 13.34 -32.53
CA GLN A 25 -13.29 12.47 -31.90
C GLN A 25 -12.04 13.25 -31.49
N PRO A 26 -11.43 12.90 -30.33
CA PRO A 26 -10.16 13.46 -29.92
C PRO A 26 -9.06 13.06 -30.92
N ARG A 27 -8.30 14.06 -31.39
CA ARG A 27 -7.14 13.87 -32.27
C ARG A 27 -5.87 13.92 -31.43
N ILE A 28 -4.94 13.01 -31.70
CA ILE A 28 -3.60 13.08 -31.10
C ILE A 28 -2.90 14.33 -31.63
N GLU A 29 -2.47 15.21 -30.72
CA GLU A 29 -1.74 16.43 -31.06
C GLU A 29 -0.24 16.20 -31.20
N ARG A 30 0.36 15.34 -30.36
CA ARG A 30 1.79 15.00 -30.39
C ARG A 30 2.08 13.71 -29.65
N ILE A 31 3.02 12.92 -30.17
CA ILE A 31 3.60 11.75 -29.50
C ILE A 31 5.07 12.02 -29.16
N SER A 32 5.47 11.75 -27.91
CA SER A 32 6.86 11.82 -27.46
C SER A 32 7.22 10.52 -26.77
N LEU A 33 8.21 9.81 -27.30
CA LEU A 33 8.60 8.49 -26.82
C LEU A 33 10.12 8.37 -26.71
N ALA A 34 10.60 7.92 -25.56
CA ALA A 34 12.00 7.56 -25.35
C ALA A 34 12.08 6.06 -25.05
N VAL A 35 12.96 5.35 -25.76
CA VAL A 35 13.15 3.91 -25.63
C VAL A 35 14.59 3.64 -25.22
N MET A 36 14.76 3.06 -24.04
CA MET A 36 16.06 2.62 -23.55
C MET A 36 16.19 1.11 -23.73
N ILE A 37 17.28 0.67 -24.34
CA ILE A 37 17.56 -0.76 -24.54
C ILE A 37 18.88 -1.16 -23.90
N ASP A 38 18.93 -2.37 -23.36
CA ASP A 38 20.19 -2.92 -22.88
C ASP A 38 21.11 -3.26 -24.05
N GLY A 39 22.41 -3.24 -23.77
CA GLY A 39 23.48 -3.65 -24.66
C GLY A 39 23.51 -5.16 -24.88
N ILE A 40 24.67 -5.63 -25.34
CA ILE A 40 24.93 -7.04 -25.56
C ILE A 40 25.96 -7.47 -24.52
N ASP A 41 25.59 -8.43 -23.68
CA ASP A 41 26.52 -9.07 -22.75
C ASP A 41 27.24 -10.20 -23.46
N ALA A 42 28.56 -10.06 -23.61
CA ALA A 42 29.42 -11.14 -24.06
C ALA A 42 30.12 -11.78 -22.85
N VAL A 43 29.99 -13.10 -22.70
CA VAL A 43 30.77 -13.85 -21.71
C VAL A 43 32.14 -14.13 -22.31
N THR A 44 33.18 -13.58 -21.69
CA THR A 44 34.58 -13.82 -22.09
C THR A 44 35.02 -15.22 -21.62
N ALA A 45 36.07 -15.78 -22.21
CA ALA A 45 36.62 -17.09 -21.82
C ALA A 45 36.94 -17.23 -20.31
N ASP A 46 37.20 -16.10 -19.63
CA ASP A 46 37.46 -16.01 -18.19
C ASP A 46 36.18 -15.95 -17.33
N GLY A 47 35.00 -16.16 -17.91
CA GLY A 47 33.71 -16.06 -17.22
C GLY A 47 33.29 -14.63 -16.86
N LYS A 48 34.03 -13.62 -17.31
CA LYS A 48 33.71 -12.20 -17.09
C LYS A 48 32.71 -11.69 -18.12
N HIS A 49 31.68 -10.99 -17.63
CA HIS A 49 30.73 -10.27 -18.47
C HIS A 49 31.40 -9.02 -19.03
N ASN A 50 31.43 -8.91 -20.36
CA ASN A 50 31.87 -7.71 -21.05
C ASN A 50 30.65 -7.09 -21.75
N TRP A 51 30.12 -6.04 -21.14
CA TRP A 51 29.00 -5.29 -21.70
C TRP A 51 29.49 -4.42 -22.85
N ARG A 52 28.75 -4.46 -23.97
CA ARG A 52 28.96 -3.52 -25.07
C ARG A 52 27.64 -2.89 -25.51
N PRO A 53 27.63 -1.60 -25.89
CA PRO A 53 26.45 -0.98 -26.47
C PRO A 53 26.06 -1.69 -27.77
N ARG A 54 24.76 -1.65 -28.11
CA ARG A 54 24.28 -2.18 -29.38
C ARG A 54 24.85 -1.39 -30.55
N SER A 55 24.94 -2.02 -31.72
CA SER A 55 25.41 -1.37 -32.94
C SER A 55 24.44 -0.29 -33.40
N ALA A 56 24.94 0.74 -34.10
CA ALA A 56 24.11 1.80 -34.67
C ALA A 56 23.04 1.27 -35.64
N ASP A 57 23.41 0.28 -36.48
CA ASP A 57 22.48 -0.35 -37.42
C ASP A 57 21.28 -1.03 -36.73
N GLU A 58 21.50 -1.58 -35.54
CA GLU A 58 20.45 -2.22 -34.75
C GLU A 58 19.56 -1.18 -34.08
N LEU A 59 20.15 -0.10 -33.55
CA LEU A 59 19.41 1.04 -33.01
C LEU A 59 18.52 1.69 -34.07
N ASP A 60 19.01 1.86 -35.30
CA ASP A 60 18.24 2.39 -36.43
C ASP A 60 17.07 1.48 -36.84
N ARG A 61 17.26 0.16 -36.76
CA ARG A 61 16.17 -0.80 -37.01
C ARG A 61 15.09 -0.70 -35.95
N ILE A 62 15.49 -0.57 -34.69
CA ILE A 62 14.57 -0.42 -33.56
C ILE A 62 13.83 0.92 -33.67
N ASP A 63 14.52 2.01 -33.97
CA ASP A 63 13.90 3.33 -34.19
C ASP A 63 12.82 3.28 -35.28
N LYS A 64 13.13 2.66 -36.44
CA LYS A 64 12.14 2.49 -37.53
C LYS A 64 10.95 1.63 -37.12
N LEU A 65 11.18 0.55 -36.37
CA LEU A 65 10.11 -0.31 -35.88
C LEU A 65 9.19 0.44 -34.91
N VAL A 66 9.78 1.17 -33.97
CA VAL A 66 9.05 1.98 -32.99
C VAL A 66 8.23 3.07 -33.69
N LYS A 67 8.83 3.81 -34.63
CA LYS A 67 8.14 4.84 -35.43
C LYS A 67 6.96 4.26 -36.21
N THR A 68 7.11 3.07 -36.78
CA THR A 68 6.04 2.38 -37.50
C THR A 68 4.91 1.95 -36.57
N ALA A 69 5.25 1.40 -35.39
CA ALA A 69 4.27 0.91 -34.44
C ALA A 69 3.38 2.02 -33.84
N ILE A 70 3.94 3.21 -33.61
CA ILE A 70 3.19 4.35 -33.06
C ILE A 70 2.49 5.20 -34.12
N GLY A 71 2.74 4.95 -35.41
CA GLY A 71 2.27 5.81 -36.49
C GLY A 71 2.89 7.21 -36.40
N TYR A 72 4.22 7.27 -36.33
CA TYR A 72 5.02 8.49 -36.24
C TYR A 72 4.67 9.47 -37.36
N ASP A 73 4.39 10.71 -36.99
CA ASP A 73 4.13 11.81 -37.91
C ASP A 73 4.98 13.04 -37.55
N GLU A 74 5.95 13.35 -38.42
CA GLU A 74 6.82 14.53 -38.27
C GLU A 74 6.03 15.84 -38.33
N LYS A 75 4.94 15.89 -39.12
CA LYS A 75 4.08 17.09 -39.24
C LYS A 75 3.23 17.31 -38.00
N ARG A 76 2.91 16.25 -37.27
CA ARG A 76 2.28 16.30 -35.95
C ARG A 76 3.27 16.78 -34.87
N GLY A 77 4.58 16.79 -35.17
CA GLY A 77 5.63 17.16 -34.22
C GLY A 77 6.03 16.01 -33.31
N ASP A 78 5.86 14.77 -33.76
CA ASP A 78 6.24 13.60 -32.99
C ASP A 78 7.76 13.52 -32.79
N HIS A 79 8.17 13.00 -31.63
CA HIS A 79 9.57 12.80 -31.29
C HIS A 79 9.80 11.39 -30.74
N VAL A 80 10.82 10.72 -31.26
CA VAL A 80 11.24 9.38 -30.84
C VAL A 80 12.75 9.37 -30.67
N GLU A 81 13.20 8.90 -29.51
CA GLU A 81 14.63 8.73 -29.21
C GLU A 81 14.88 7.30 -28.71
N VAL A 82 15.93 6.66 -29.24
CA VAL A 82 16.34 5.30 -28.83
C VAL A 82 17.78 5.34 -28.36
N VAL A 83 18.02 4.89 -27.13
CA VAL A 83 19.34 4.91 -26.50
C VAL A 83 19.71 3.54 -25.94
N SER A 84 20.99 3.16 -26.05
CA SER A 84 21.52 1.94 -25.45
C SER A 84 22.31 2.27 -24.19
N MET A 85 21.90 1.74 -23.04
CA MET A 85 22.56 1.93 -21.75
C MET A 85 22.56 0.62 -20.96
N PRO A 86 23.59 0.36 -20.15
CA PRO A 86 23.65 -0.86 -19.35
C PRO A 86 22.54 -0.85 -18.30
N PHE A 87 21.81 -1.94 -18.20
CA PHE A 87 20.85 -2.12 -17.11
C PHE A 87 21.60 -2.56 -15.86
N ILE A 88 21.17 -2.08 -14.70
CA ILE A 88 21.69 -2.58 -13.43
C ILE A 88 21.04 -3.96 -13.23
N ASN A 89 21.75 -5.00 -13.64
CA ASN A 89 21.39 -6.36 -13.29
C ASN A 89 21.86 -6.57 -11.85
N GLU A 90 20.93 -6.54 -10.89
CA GLU A 90 21.14 -7.01 -9.50
C GLU A 90 21.27 -8.54 -9.44
N VAL A 91 21.92 -9.09 -10.46
CA VAL A 91 22.48 -10.42 -10.45
C VAL A 91 23.98 -10.20 -10.39
N GLU A 92 24.45 -9.60 -9.29
CA GLU A 92 25.66 -10.19 -8.76
C GLU A 92 25.31 -11.68 -8.58
N PRO A 93 26.16 -12.62 -9.04
CA PRO A 93 26.25 -13.84 -8.29
C PRO A 93 26.67 -13.34 -6.91
N SER A 94 25.69 -13.07 -6.04
CA SER A 94 25.97 -13.13 -4.63
C SER A 94 26.63 -14.49 -4.55
N ASP A 95 27.92 -14.50 -4.26
CA ASP A 95 28.50 -15.61 -3.56
C ASP A 95 27.56 -15.76 -2.36
N GLY A 96 26.55 -16.61 -2.55
CA GLY A 96 25.50 -16.92 -1.57
C GLY A 96 26.11 -17.65 -0.39
N THR A 97 27.43 -17.61 -0.27
CA THR A 97 28.28 -18.00 0.82
C THR A 97 28.70 -16.79 1.65
N THR A 98 28.96 -15.61 1.08
CA THR A 98 29.48 -14.48 1.90
C THR A 98 28.36 -13.78 2.68
N HIS A 99 27.23 -13.49 2.05
CA HIS A 99 26.10 -12.84 2.73
C HIS A 99 25.31 -13.81 3.63
N THR A 100 25.19 -15.08 3.25
CA THR A 100 24.55 -16.09 4.11
C THR A 100 25.43 -16.46 5.29
N VAL A 101 26.76 -16.54 5.15
CA VAL A 101 27.65 -16.80 6.30
C VAL A 101 27.68 -15.60 7.23
N ALA A 102 27.63 -14.36 6.73
CA ALA A 102 27.52 -13.18 7.60
C ALA A 102 26.19 -13.13 8.36
N ILE A 103 25.06 -13.42 7.69
CA ILE A 103 23.74 -13.47 8.34
C ILE A 103 23.63 -14.66 9.29
N ALA A 104 24.13 -15.85 8.92
CA ALA A 104 24.15 -17.03 9.79
C ALA A 104 25.04 -16.83 11.01
N ARG A 105 26.24 -16.24 10.85
CA ARG A 105 27.15 -15.95 11.97
C ARG A 105 26.52 -14.95 12.95
N ASN A 106 25.84 -13.93 12.46
CA ASN A 106 25.16 -12.96 13.29
C ASN A 106 23.92 -13.58 13.97
N ALA A 107 23.17 -14.43 13.26
CA ALA A 107 22.05 -15.17 13.83
C ALA A 107 22.48 -16.14 14.94
N ASP A 108 23.62 -16.82 14.77
CA ASP A 108 24.19 -17.71 15.79
C ASP A 108 24.62 -16.93 17.04
N LEU A 109 25.27 -15.77 16.86
CA LEU A 109 25.67 -14.92 18.00
C LEU A 109 24.47 -14.34 18.75
N VAL A 110 23.43 -13.88 18.03
CA VAL A 110 22.20 -13.37 18.67
C VAL A 110 21.44 -14.49 19.38
N THR A 111 21.42 -15.70 18.80
CA THR A 111 20.78 -16.87 19.41
C THR A 111 21.54 -17.34 20.65
N LEU A 112 22.88 -17.38 20.59
CA LEU A 112 23.73 -17.70 21.74
C LEU A 112 23.57 -16.67 22.86
N LEU A 113 23.58 -15.37 22.52
CA LEU A 113 23.39 -14.29 23.49
C LEU A 113 22.00 -14.37 24.17
N ARG A 114 20.96 -14.75 23.41
CA ARG A 114 19.61 -14.97 23.95
C ARG A 114 19.57 -16.15 24.92
N ILE A 115 20.18 -17.29 24.57
CA ILE A 115 20.25 -18.47 25.45
C ILE A 115 21.04 -18.15 26.73
N VAL A 116 22.19 -17.50 26.59
CA VAL A 116 23.01 -17.04 27.73
C VAL A 116 22.21 -16.05 28.59
N GLY A 117 21.49 -15.12 27.97
CA GLY A 117 20.62 -14.16 28.67
C GLY A 117 19.55 -14.86 29.52
N PHE A 118 18.80 -15.81 28.96
CA PHE A 118 17.85 -16.61 29.73
C PHE A 118 18.51 -17.46 30.81
N GLY A 119 19.69 -18.02 30.53
CA GLY A 119 20.48 -18.78 31.51
C GLY A 119 20.89 -17.94 32.71
N VAL A 120 21.38 -16.72 32.49
CA VAL A 120 21.77 -15.79 33.56
C VAL A 120 20.57 -15.37 34.40
N VAL A 121 19.44 -15.06 33.78
CA VAL A 121 18.19 -14.71 34.50
C VAL A 121 17.70 -15.88 35.33
N GLY A 122 17.64 -17.09 34.76
CA GLY A 122 17.25 -18.30 35.47
C GLY A 122 18.18 -18.62 36.65
N PHE A 123 19.48 -18.53 36.43
CA PHE A 123 20.49 -18.73 37.48
C PHE A 123 20.38 -17.69 38.60
N GLY A 124 20.08 -16.43 38.26
CA GLY A 124 19.83 -15.37 39.23
C GLY A 124 18.62 -15.67 40.13
N ILE A 125 17.52 -16.18 39.56
CA ILE A 125 16.32 -16.58 40.32
C ILE A 125 16.66 -17.74 41.28
N ILE A 126 17.42 -18.73 40.83
CA ILE A 126 17.84 -19.87 41.66
C ILE A 126 18.66 -19.39 42.87
N ILE A 127 19.64 -18.50 42.64
CA ILE A 127 20.45 -17.93 43.73
C ILE A 127 19.59 -17.08 44.69
N LEU A 128 18.66 -16.29 44.17
CA LEU A 128 17.79 -15.45 44.98
C LEU A 128 16.93 -16.30 45.92
N THR A 129 16.38 -17.39 45.41
CA THR A 129 15.51 -18.30 46.16
C THR A 129 16.32 -19.11 47.19
N ALA A 130 17.52 -19.58 46.81
CA ALA A 130 18.44 -20.25 47.73
C ALA A 130 18.87 -19.33 48.88
N ARG A 131 19.16 -18.05 48.59
CA ARG A 131 19.43 -17.03 49.62
C ARG A 131 18.22 -16.76 50.51
N SER A 132 17.02 -16.71 49.96
CA SER A 132 15.77 -16.51 50.72
C SER A 132 15.56 -17.63 51.75
N ILE A 133 15.75 -18.89 51.34
CA ILE A 133 15.59 -20.06 52.21
C ILE A 133 16.72 -20.12 53.24
N LEU A 134 17.98 -19.89 52.84
CA LEU A 134 19.11 -19.89 53.75
C LEU A 134 19.00 -18.79 54.82
N ASN A 135 18.52 -17.60 54.43
CA ASN A 135 18.24 -16.52 55.37
C ASN A 135 17.01 -16.81 56.25
N ALA A 136 16.03 -17.57 55.78
CA ALA A 136 14.88 -18.01 56.58
C ALA A 136 15.28 -19.06 57.62
N LEU A 137 16.23 -19.95 57.32
CA LEU A 137 16.80 -20.93 58.25
C LEU A 137 17.77 -20.30 59.27
N ASN A 138 18.42 -19.20 58.91
CA ASN A 138 19.33 -18.47 59.81
C ASN A 138 18.63 -17.36 60.62
N ARG A 139 17.29 -17.32 60.65
CA ARG A 139 16.53 -16.49 61.60
C ARG A 139 16.47 -17.20 62.95
N PRO A 140 17.14 -16.70 64.01
CA PRO A 140 16.96 -17.26 65.34
C PRO A 140 15.51 -17.07 65.80
N PRO A 141 14.85 -18.10 66.37
CA PRO A 141 13.50 -17.96 66.89
C PRO A 141 13.56 -17.25 68.24
N SER A 142 13.34 -15.94 68.27
CA SER A 142 13.08 -15.21 69.52
C SER A 142 12.45 -13.85 69.24
N ALA A 143 11.12 -13.83 69.25
CA ALA A 143 10.34 -12.86 70.01
C ALA A 143 8.87 -13.26 69.93
N VAL A 144 8.48 -14.25 70.74
CA VAL A 144 7.15 -14.20 71.34
C VAL A 144 7.39 -13.73 72.77
N VAL A 145 7.21 -12.43 73.00
CA VAL A 145 6.77 -11.97 74.31
C VAL A 145 5.31 -11.60 74.10
N ALA A 146 4.47 -12.45 74.65
CA ALA A 146 3.02 -12.32 74.65
C ALA A 146 2.60 -11.46 75.86
N GLU A 147 1.76 -10.47 75.61
CA GLU A 147 0.63 -9.99 76.43
C GLU A 147 0.20 -8.63 75.85
N SER A 148 -1.06 -8.25 75.74
CA SER A 148 -2.28 -8.79 76.31
C SER A 148 -3.48 -8.15 75.58
N SER A 149 -4.61 -8.87 75.61
CA SER A 149 -5.98 -8.37 75.68
C SER A 149 -6.52 -7.42 74.59
N GLY A 150 -7.64 -7.86 73.98
CA GLY A 150 -8.67 -6.93 73.52
C GLY A 150 -9.23 -7.23 72.13
N GLU A 151 -10.19 -8.16 72.10
CA GLU A 151 -11.43 -8.13 71.30
C GLU A 151 -11.44 -7.45 69.92
N GLY A 152 -11.85 -8.24 68.91
CA GLY A 152 -12.40 -7.66 67.68
C GLY A 152 -12.60 -8.60 66.50
N GLY A 153 -13.34 -9.70 66.66
CA GLY A 153 -14.16 -10.23 65.55
C GLY A 153 -13.67 -11.51 64.86
N SER A 154 -14.24 -12.63 65.33
CA SER A 154 -14.72 -13.79 64.56
C SER A 154 -15.10 -13.47 63.09
N ALA A 155 -15.01 -14.38 62.12
CA ALA A 155 -15.51 -15.73 62.21
C ALA A 155 -14.84 -16.71 61.23
N ILE A 156 -14.50 -17.85 61.80
CA ILE A 156 -14.55 -19.20 61.23
C ILE A 156 -15.87 -19.41 60.48
N LEU A 157 -15.85 -20.08 59.32
CA LEU A 157 -16.56 -21.36 59.13
C LEU A 157 -16.31 -21.85 57.70
N GLY A 158 -15.72 -23.05 57.57
CA GLY A 158 -15.63 -23.74 56.30
C GLY A 158 -16.95 -24.39 55.90
N LEU A 159 -17.02 -24.87 54.66
CA LEU A 159 -17.42 -26.25 54.28
C LEU A 159 -17.87 -26.29 52.81
N ALA A 160 -17.63 -27.47 52.21
CA ALA A 160 -18.28 -28.04 51.04
C ALA A 160 -17.72 -27.69 49.64
N GLN A 161 -16.84 -28.58 49.16
CA GLN A 161 -16.98 -29.44 47.95
C GLN A 161 -18.25 -29.27 47.07
N PRO A 162 -18.31 -29.88 45.86
CA PRO A 162 -17.32 -30.09 44.78
C PRO A 162 -17.99 -29.82 43.40
N GLU A 163 -17.41 -30.40 42.34
CA GLU A 163 -18.06 -30.76 41.06
C GLU A 163 -18.02 -29.74 39.91
N GLY A 164 -17.55 -30.23 38.76
CA GLY A 164 -17.59 -29.45 37.53
C GLY A 164 -16.89 -30.00 36.29
N GLY A 165 -16.42 -31.25 36.26
CA GLY A 165 -16.25 -32.03 35.02
C GLY A 165 -15.27 -31.54 33.93
N PRO A 166 -14.96 -32.38 32.93
CA PRO A 166 -13.63 -32.44 32.34
C PRO A 166 -13.54 -32.08 30.85
N LEU A 167 -12.28 -31.92 30.45
CA LEU A 167 -11.62 -32.20 29.16
C LEU A 167 -12.44 -32.84 28.04
N GLY A 168 -12.08 -32.48 26.79
CA GLY A 168 -12.15 -33.46 25.70
C GLY A 168 -12.05 -32.89 24.29
N ILE A 169 -10.85 -32.95 23.71
CA ILE A 169 -10.58 -32.85 22.27
C ILE A 169 -11.19 -34.05 21.55
N GLY A 170 -11.69 -33.88 20.32
CA GLY A 170 -11.85 -35.01 19.39
C GLY A 170 -12.79 -34.80 18.20
N GLN A 171 -12.18 -34.58 17.04
CA GLN A 171 -12.70 -34.62 15.67
C GLN A 171 -13.33 -35.98 15.28
N ASP A 172 -14.44 -36.02 14.55
CA ASP A 172 -14.53 -36.32 13.10
C ASP A 172 -16.00 -36.54 12.62
N ARG A 173 -16.15 -36.47 11.30
CA ARG A 173 -17.36 -36.38 10.44
C ARG A 173 -18.40 -37.49 10.57
N THR A 174 -19.65 -37.15 10.23
CA THR A 174 -20.45 -37.89 9.23
C THR A 174 -21.34 -36.94 8.42
N ALA A 175 -21.45 -37.24 7.13
CA ALA A 175 -22.42 -36.66 6.20
C ALA A 175 -23.68 -37.54 6.18
N ASP A 176 -24.86 -36.93 6.20
CA ASP A 176 -26.05 -37.37 5.46
C ASP A 176 -27.07 -36.22 5.39
N GLY A 177 -27.72 -36.00 4.25
CA GLY A 177 -28.78 -35.00 4.06
C GLY A 177 -30.15 -35.53 4.53
N PRO A 178 -31.30 -34.83 4.30
CA PRO A 178 -31.48 -33.64 3.48
C PRO A 178 -32.33 -32.51 4.12
N GLY A 179 -32.14 -31.29 3.62
CA GLY A 179 -33.16 -30.24 3.64
C GLY A 179 -32.99 -29.12 4.66
N GLY A 180 -33.07 -27.87 4.15
CA GLY A 180 -33.52 -26.74 4.94
C GLY A 180 -32.45 -25.75 5.39
N GLY A 181 -32.11 -24.82 4.49
CA GLY A 181 -31.93 -23.40 4.78
C GLY A 181 -30.72 -22.98 5.61
N ASP A 182 -29.70 -22.42 4.95
CA ASP A 182 -28.84 -21.43 5.58
C ASP A 182 -28.25 -20.40 4.59
N ASP A 183 -29.15 -19.75 3.83
CA ASP A 183 -28.82 -18.60 2.96
C ASP A 183 -29.10 -17.25 3.65
N ARG A 184 -29.14 -17.20 4.99
CA ARG A 184 -29.59 -15.99 5.71
C ARG A 184 -28.48 -15.07 6.18
N GLU A 185 -27.25 -15.56 6.34
CA GLU A 185 -26.15 -14.75 6.86
C GLU A 185 -25.42 -13.96 5.75
N THR A 186 -25.38 -14.49 4.52
CA THR A 186 -24.71 -13.83 3.38
C THR A 186 -25.57 -12.80 2.64
N ILE A 187 -26.88 -12.77 2.91
CA ILE A 187 -27.82 -11.81 2.31
C ILE A 187 -27.85 -10.47 3.09
N GLN A 188 -27.58 -10.49 4.40
CA GLN A 188 -27.62 -9.28 5.24
C GLN A 188 -26.41 -8.35 5.00
N MET A 189 -25.22 -8.91 4.74
CA MET A 189 -24.02 -8.09 4.48
C MET A 189 -24.10 -7.32 3.15
N LYS A 190 -24.71 -7.91 2.11
CA LYS A 190 -24.83 -7.28 0.78
C LYS A 190 -25.92 -6.20 0.71
N GLN A 191 -26.93 -6.26 1.57
CA GLN A 191 -28.04 -5.30 1.57
C GLN A 191 -27.68 -3.98 2.29
N VAL A 192 -26.79 -4.04 3.29
CA VAL A 192 -26.25 -2.86 4.00
C VAL A 192 -25.36 -2.01 3.10
N GLU A 193 -24.65 -2.62 2.15
CA GLU A 193 -23.78 -1.93 1.19
C GLU A 193 -24.55 -1.10 0.14
N GLY A 194 -25.81 -1.46 -0.14
CA GLY A 194 -26.69 -0.72 -1.06
C GLY A 194 -27.30 0.54 -0.44
N ALA A 195 -27.67 0.47 0.83
CA ALA A 195 -28.26 1.60 1.56
C ALA A 195 -27.24 2.73 1.84
N MET A 196 -25.96 2.40 2.05
CA MET A 196 -24.91 3.39 2.31
C MET A 196 -24.45 4.17 1.07
N ARG A 197 -24.54 3.58 -0.12
CA ARG A 197 -24.23 4.28 -1.40
C ARG A 197 -25.31 5.29 -1.78
N ALA A 198 -26.58 4.97 -1.52
CA ALA A 198 -27.70 5.87 -1.81
C ALA A 198 -27.74 7.13 -0.92
N SER A 199 -27.27 7.03 0.33
CA SER A 199 -27.22 8.17 1.26
C SER A 199 -26.03 9.09 0.98
N SER A 200 -24.95 8.57 0.42
CA SER A 200 -23.75 9.35 0.05
C SER A 200 -24.01 10.26 -1.15
N ILE A 201 -24.83 9.83 -2.12
CA ILE A 201 -25.17 10.63 -3.31
C ILE A 201 -26.06 11.82 -2.93
N ARG A 202 -27.09 11.61 -2.09
CA ARG A 202 -27.96 12.72 -1.63
C ARG A 202 -27.20 13.75 -0.80
N LYS A 203 -26.25 13.29 0.04
CA LYS A 203 -25.44 14.19 0.86
C LYS A 203 -24.47 15.04 0.03
N VAL A 204 -24.01 14.53 -1.12
CA VAL A 204 -23.21 15.32 -2.08
C VAL A 204 -24.09 16.33 -2.84
N THR A 205 -25.33 15.98 -3.19
CA THR A 205 -26.28 16.92 -3.83
C THR A 205 -26.72 18.04 -2.86
N GLU A 206 -27.01 17.71 -1.61
CA GLU A 206 -27.40 18.67 -0.57
C GLU A 206 -26.23 19.60 -0.18
N LEU A 207 -25.00 19.08 -0.17
CA LEU A 207 -23.80 19.90 0.07
C LEU A 207 -23.46 20.81 -1.13
N ALA A 208 -23.79 20.40 -2.36
CA ALA A 208 -23.60 21.21 -3.56
C ALA A 208 -24.61 22.37 -3.66
N GLU A 209 -25.83 22.19 -3.18
CA GLU A 209 -26.85 23.25 -3.14
C GLU A 209 -26.65 24.23 -1.97
N SER A 210 -26.11 23.76 -0.84
CA SER A 210 -25.99 24.60 0.37
C SER A 210 -24.75 25.48 0.43
N GLN A 211 -23.68 25.18 -0.33
CA GLN A 211 -22.40 25.93 -0.28
C GLN A 211 -21.78 26.18 -1.66
N PRO A 212 -22.42 26.97 -2.54
CA PRO A 212 -21.90 27.30 -3.88
C PRO A 212 -20.53 28.00 -3.85
N GLU A 213 -20.21 28.71 -2.77
CA GLU A 213 -18.94 29.38 -2.55
C GLU A 213 -17.74 28.42 -2.50
N ASN A 214 -17.93 27.21 -1.97
CA ASN A 214 -16.87 26.20 -1.90
C ASN A 214 -16.61 25.56 -3.27
N ALA A 215 -17.65 25.38 -4.09
CA ALA A 215 -17.50 24.95 -5.48
C ALA A 215 -16.74 26.00 -6.32
N LEU A 216 -17.05 27.29 -6.11
CA LEU A 216 -16.36 28.40 -6.78
C LEU A 216 -14.89 28.53 -6.37
N ALA A 217 -14.54 28.24 -5.12
CA ALA A 217 -13.14 28.24 -4.66
C ALA A 217 -12.29 27.16 -5.36
N ILE A 218 -12.87 25.99 -5.63
CA ILE A 218 -12.18 24.89 -6.35
C ILE A 218 -11.98 25.26 -7.82
N ILE A 219 -13.01 25.79 -8.50
CA ILE A 219 -12.90 26.26 -9.89
C ILE A 219 -11.85 27.37 -9.99
N ARG A 220 -11.84 28.31 -9.04
CA ARG A 220 -10.84 29.38 -8.99
C ARG A 220 -9.43 28.85 -8.76
N ARG A 221 -9.27 27.81 -7.93
CA ARG A 221 -7.99 27.13 -7.72
C ARG A 221 -7.50 26.44 -8.98
N TRP A 222 -8.40 25.87 -9.79
CA TRP A 222 -8.03 25.21 -11.05
C TRP A 222 -7.67 26.24 -12.13
N MET A 223 -8.41 27.35 -12.22
CA MET A 223 -8.05 28.48 -13.10
C MET A 223 -6.71 29.14 -12.71
N ALA A 224 -6.37 29.19 -11.43
CA ALA A 224 -5.13 29.78 -10.96
C ALA A 224 -3.89 28.91 -11.28
N VAL A 225 -4.06 27.61 -11.53
CA VAL A 225 -2.95 26.70 -11.88
C VAL A 225 -2.50 26.89 -13.33
N GLU A 226 -3.28 27.54 -14.19
CA GLU A 226 -3.00 27.67 -15.62
C GLU A 226 -2.29 28.98 -16.01
N GLN A 227 -1.99 29.85 -15.03
CA GLN A 227 -1.23 31.10 -15.25
C GLN A 227 0.16 31.10 -14.58
N GLY A 228 0.70 29.93 -14.26
CA GLY A 228 2.07 29.74 -13.76
C GLY A 228 2.96 29.05 -14.78
#